data_AF-A0AA41WHJ8-F1
#
_entry.id   AF-A0AA41WHJ8-F1
#
_cell.length_a   1.000
_cell.length_b   1.000
_cell.length_c   1.000
_cell.angle_alpha   90.00
_cell.angle_beta   90.00
_cell.angle_gamma   90.00
#
_symmetry.space_group_name_H-M   'P 1'
#
loop_
_entity.id
_entity.type
_entity.pdbx_description
1 polymer ?
#
loop_
_entity_poly.entity_id
_entity_poly.type
_entity_poly.pdbx_seq_one_letter_code
_entity_poly.pdbx_strand_id
1 'polypeptide(L)'
;MAAEELLRAIERVRDRAARYPQELETSEALARYALIDPILRALGWPLDDPSVVRPEYAAGQGKADYCLFGADGKPAVLIEAKTLGPKLPPIAQAAVVGYAWRLIQQGIQIEYVAITNGLLWQIYRPYDLKQPVHTVDLGKGTPAEAAVAILRALWRPLLAGGPVPPPPPPPPPPMPEIPLSEFRPVPSTRPPAALVLPDGTEVPLRVWKDLLVEVARGPAR
;
A
#
# COMPACT_ATOMS: atom_id res chain seq x y z
N MET A 1 -10.40 -4.66 -7.86
CA MET A 1 -9.93 -5.86 -7.13
C MET A 1 -10.00 -5.68 -5.61
N ALA A 2 -9.31 -4.71 -5.00
CA ALA A 2 -9.34 -4.52 -3.54
C ALA A 2 -10.73 -4.24 -2.92
N ALA A 3 -11.58 -3.45 -3.59
CA ALA A 3 -12.91 -3.10 -3.08
C ALA A 3 -13.87 -4.30 -3.02
N GLU A 4 -13.87 -5.17 -4.03
CA GLU A 4 -14.70 -6.38 -4.05
C GLU A 4 -14.26 -7.39 -2.99
N GLU A 5 -12.95 -7.52 -2.76
CA GLU A 5 -12.41 -8.38 -1.72
C GLU A 5 -12.84 -7.91 -0.33
N LEU A 6 -12.82 -6.60 -0.07
CA LEU A 6 -13.29 -6.03 1.18
C LEU A 6 -14.79 -6.24 1.40
N LEU A 7 -15.62 -6.05 0.36
CA LEU A 7 -17.06 -6.33 0.45
C LEU A 7 -17.32 -7.79 0.84
N ARG A 8 -16.66 -8.74 0.16
CA ARG A 8 -16.76 -10.17 0.49
C ARG A 8 -16.21 -10.48 1.88
N ALA A 9 -15.15 -9.80 2.32
CA ALA A 9 -14.62 -9.96 3.67
C ALA A 9 -15.64 -9.51 4.72
N ILE A 10 -16.25 -8.34 4.54
CA ILE A 10 -17.29 -7.83 5.45
C ILE A 10 -18.48 -8.79 5.53
N GLU A 11 -18.98 -9.27 4.38
CA GLU A 11 -20.10 -10.23 4.35
C GLU A 11 -19.76 -11.54 5.07
N ARG A 12 -18.56 -12.09 4.86
CA ARG A 12 -18.10 -13.29 5.56
C ARG A 12 -17.97 -13.08 7.07
N VAL A 13 -17.47 -11.92 7.49
CA VAL A 13 -17.31 -11.57 8.90
C VAL A 13 -18.68 -11.41 9.57
N ARG A 14 -19.65 -10.77 8.89
CA ARG A 14 -21.05 -10.70 9.36
C ARG A 14 -21.66 -12.09 9.53
N ASP A 15 -21.51 -12.95 8.53
CA ASP A 15 -22.05 -14.31 8.56
C ASP A 15 -21.44 -15.15 9.69
N ARG A 16 -20.11 -15.07 9.90
CA ARG A 16 -19.43 -15.77 11.00
C ARG A 16 -19.89 -15.27 12.36
N ALA A 17 -19.99 -13.95 12.54
CA ALA A 17 -20.48 -13.37 13.79
C ALA A 17 -21.92 -13.80 14.11
N ALA A 18 -22.76 -13.99 13.10
CA ALA A 18 -24.13 -14.47 13.27
C ALA A 18 -24.20 -15.98 13.57
N ARG A 19 -23.33 -16.80 12.96
CA ARG A 19 -23.36 -18.27 13.10
C ARG A 19 -22.66 -18.79 14.36
N TYR A 20 -21.61 -18.11 14.82
CA TYR A 20 -20.76 -18.58 15.92
C TYR A 20 -20.62 -17.55 17.06
N PRO A 21 -21.71 -16.91 17.53
CA PRO A 21 -21.60 -15.83 18.52
C PRO A 21 -20.99 -16.32 19.83
N GLN A 22 -21.34 -17.53 20.29
CA GLN A 22 -20.88 -18.07 21.58
C GLN A 22 -19.37 -18.30 21.61
N GLU A 23 -18.83 -18.87 20.55
CA GLU A 23 -17.39 -19.14 20.41
C GLU A 23 -16.60 -17.84 20.25
N LEU A 24 -17.16 -16.86 19.53
CA LEU A 24 -16.53 -15.57 19.27
C LEU A 24 -16.57 -14.64 20.50
N GLU A 25 -17.58 -14.77 21.36
CA GLU A 25 -17.70 -14.05 22.64
C GLU A 25 -16.74 -14.57 23.70
N THR A 26 -16.26 -15.82 23.56
CA THR A 26 -15.43 -16.48 24.57
C THR A 26 -13.95 -16.58 24.20
N SER A 27 -13.60 -16.46 22.92
CA SER A 27 -12.21 -16.58 22.46
C SER A 27 -11.76 -15.37 21.65
N GLU A 28 -10.89 -14.56 22.24
CA GLU A 28 -10.29 -13.41 21.56
C GLU A 28 -9.43 -13.86 20.37
N ALA A 29 -8.69 -14.97 20.52
CA ALA A 29 -7.92 -15.57 19.44
C ALA A 29 -8.82 -15.99 18.25
N LEU A 30 -10.01 -16.50 18.52
CA LEU A 30 -10.97 -16.83 17.47
C LEU A 30 -11.55 -15.57 16.83
N ALA A 31 -11.91 -14.55 17.62
CA ALA A 31 -12.39 -13.27 17.09
C ALA A 31 -11.33 -12.61 16.18
N ARG A 32 -10.07 -12.66 16.58
CA ARG A 32 -8.91 -12.25 15.77
C ARG A 32 -8.87 -12.98 14.44
N TYR A 33 -8.80 -14.31 14.48
CA TYR A 33 -8.68 -15.15 13.28
C TYR A 33 -9.89 -15.04 12.33
N ALA A 34 -11.10 -15.09 12.88
CA ALA A 34 -12.32 -15.23 12.11
C ALA A 34 -12.91 -13.89 11.64
N LEU A 35 -12.67 -12.80 12.40
CA LEU A 35 -13.32 -11.50 12.18
C LEU A 35 -12.32 -10.39 11.84
N ILE A 36 -11.22 -10.25 12.58
CA ILE A 36 -10.28 -9.12 12.43
C ILE A 36 -9.33 -9.36 11.27
N ASP A 37 -8.68 -10.52 11.23
CA ASP A 37 -7.67 -10.85 10.23
C ASP A 37 -8.17 -10.75 8.77
N PRO A 38 -9.40 -11.20 8.42
CA PRO A 38 -9.91 -11.05 7.06
C PRO A 38 -10.09 -9.59 6.64
N ILE A 39 -10.44 -8.71 7.58
CA ILE A 39 -10.61 -7.27 7.32
C ILE A 39 -9.25 -6.61 7.11
N LEU A 40 -8.28 -6.88 7.98
CA LEU A 40 -6.91 -6.37 7.82
C LEU A 40 -6.31 -6.77 6.47
N ARG A 41 -6.40 -8.05 6.09
CA ARG A 41 -5.93 -8.52 4.77
C ARG A 41 -6.60 -7.77 3.63
N ALA A 42 -7.94 -7.63 3.66
CA ALA A 42 -8.68 -6.95 2.61
C ALA A 42 -8.41 -5.43 2.54
N LEU A 43 -7.96 -4.81 3.64
CA LEU A 43 -7.46 -3.44 3.69
C LEU A 43 -6.03 -3.29 3.14
N GLY A 44 -5.42 -4.39 2.71
CA GLY A 44 -4.07 -4.46 2.17
C GLY A 44 -3.00 -4.70 3.21
N TRP A 45 -3.34 -5.14 4.42
CA TRP A 45 -2.37 -5.49 5.48
C TRP A 45 -2.10 -7.00 5.49
N PRO A 46 -1.08 -7.50 4.77
CA PRO A 46 -0.71 -8.91 4.79
C PRO A 46 -0.19 -9.32 6.18
N LEU A 47 -0.82 -10.33 6.77
CA LEU A 47 -0.48 -10.84 8.12
C LEU A 47 0.68 -11.85 8.10
N ASP A 48 1.03 -12.33 6.90
CA ASP A 48 2.15 -13.21 6.61
C ASP A 48 3.45 -12.45 6.29
N ASP A 49 3.40 -11.12 6.26
CA ASP A 49 4.57 -10.25 6.08
C ASP A 49 4.90 -9.47 7.38
N PRO A 50 5.90 -9.90 8.16
CA PRO A 50 6.29 -9.26 9.41
C PRO A 50 6.97 -7.89 9.23
N SER A 51 7.27 -7.46 7.99
CA SER A 51 7.70 -6.09 7.71
C SER A 51 6.52 -5.12 7.61
N VAL A 52 5.31 -5.63 7.40
CA VAL A 52 4.08 -4.83 7.21
C VAL A 52 3.14 -4.94 8.40
N VAL A 53 2.97 -6.13 8.97
CA VAL A 53 2.17 -6.36 10.17
C VAL A 53 2.89 -7.28 11.14
N ARG A 54 2.93 -6.91 12.43
CA ARG A 54 3.38 -7.82 13.49
C ARG A 54 2.26 -8.05 14.50
N PRO A 55 1.71 -9.28 14.56
CA PRO A 55 0.92 -9.71 15.69
C PRO A 55 1.77 -9.73 16.98
N GLU A 56 1.13 -9.55 18.13
CA GLU A 56 1.80 -9.63 19.44
C GLU A 56 3.03 -8.71 19.57
N TYR A 57 2.93 -7.50 19.00
CA TYR A 57 4.04 -6.58 18.93
C TYR A 57 4.44 -6.08 20.32
N ALA A 58 5.63 -6.48 20.76
CA ALA A 58 6.19 -6.06 22.03
C ALA A 58 6.57 -4.58 22.00
N ALA A 59 5.89 -3.80 22.84
CA ALA A 59 6.26 -2.42 23.12
C ALA A 59 6.62 -2.37 24.60
N GLY A 60 7.80 -2.86 24.99
CA GLY A 60 8.23 -2.92 26.40
C GLY A 60 7.59 -4.07 27.18
N GLN A 61 6.95 -3.78 28.32
CA GLN A 61 6.43 -4.81 29.25
C GLN A 61 5.11 -5.46 28.83
N GLY A 62 4.63 -5.21 27.61
CA GLY A 62 3.43 -5.85 27.09
C GLY A 62 3.35 -5.79 25.57
N LYS A 63 2.25 -6.30 25.03
CA LYS A 63 2.10 -6.59 23.60
C LYS A 63 0.79 -6.01 23.07
N ALA A 64 0.86 -5.24 22.00
CA ALA A 64 -0.32 -4.94 21.20
C ALA A 64 -0.70 -6.16 20.37
N ASP A 65 -1.99 -6.39 20.15
CA ASP A 65 -2.44 -7.54 19.35
C ASP A 65 -1.97 -7.47 17.91
N TYR A 66 -1.97 -6.27 17.34
CA TYR A 66 -1.38 -5.97 16.03
C TYR A 66 -0.64 -4.64 16.04
N CYS A 67 0.49 -4.62 15.33
CA CYS A 67 1.19 -3.41 14.93
C CYS A 67 1.24 -3.36 13.40
N LEU A 68 0.68 -2.31 12.81
CA LEU A 68 0.71 -2.03 11.37
C LEU A 68 1.84 -1.03 11.10
N PHE A 69 2.71 -1.34 10.15
CA PHE A 69 3.90 -0.55 9.84
C PHE A 69 3.64 0.43 8.69
N GLY A 70 4.14 1.66 8.85
CA GLY A 70 4.12 2.69 7.81
C GLY A 70 5.12 2.39 6.68
N ALA A 71 5.11 3.26 5.66
CA ALA A 71 6.01 3.18 4.51
C ALA A 71 7.50 3.23 4.91
N ASP A 72 7.78 3.89 6.03
CA ASP A 72 9.11 4.09 6.60
C ASP A 72 9.59 2.90 7.44
N GLY A 73 8.81 1.82 7.50
CA GLY A 73 9.13 0.63 8.28
C GLY A 73 9.00 0.84 9.79
N LYS A 74 8.34 1.92 10.24
CA LYS A 74 8.07 2.17 11.66
C LYS A 74 6.62 1.84 12.03
N PRO A 75 6.34 1.52 13.30
CA PRO A 75 4.98 1.39 13.79
C PRO A 75 4.13 2.63 13.46
N ALA A 76 2.97 2.44 12.84
CA ALA A 76 2.04 3.51 12.50
C ALA A 76 0.68 3.35 13.19
N VAL A 77 0.18 2.12 13.32
CA VAL A 77 -1.09 1.83 13.99
C VAL A 77 -0.91 0.68 14.97
N LEU A 78 -1.37 0.86 16.20
CA LEU A 78 -1.48 -0.22 17.18
C LEU A 78 -2.95 -0.59 17.39
N ILE A 79 -3.25 -1.89 17.43
CA ILE A 79 -4.61 -2.40 17.55
C ILE A 79 -4.69 -3.36 18.75
N GLU A 80 -5.70 -3.13 19.59
CA GLU A 80 -6.15 -4.04 20.63
C GLU A 80 -7.39 -4.81 20.13
N ALA A 81 -7.32 -6.12 20.16
CA ALA A 81 -8.43 -7.02 19.86
C ALA A 81 -9.24 -7.30 21.13
N LYS A 82 -10.52 -7.62 20.93
CA LYS A 82 -11.44 -8.09 21.97
C LYS A 82 -12.28 -9.23 21.41
N THR A 83 -12.87 -10.02 22.30
CA THR A 83 -13.93 -10.96 21.93
C THR A 83 -15.12 -10.22 21.32
N LEU A 84 -15.93 -10.94 20.54
CA LEU A 84 -17.20 -10.43 20.05
C LEU A 84 -18.07 -9.99 21.24
N GLY A 85 -18.84 -8.93 21.06
CA GLY A 85 -19.72 -8.41 22.09
C GLY A 85 -20.45 -7.15 21.63
N PRO A 86 -21.45 -6.69 22.39
CA PRO A 86 -22.30 -5.57 21.99
C PRO A 86 -21.58 -4.21 22.06
N LYS A 87 -20.50 -4.10 22.85
CA LYS A 87 -19.75 -2.87 23.07
C LYS A 87 -18.27 -3.17 23.27
N LEU A 88 -17.44 -2.19 22.94
CA LEU A 88 -16.03 -2.19 23.28
C LEU A 88 -15.81 -1.49 24.62
N PRO A 89 -14.83 -1.92 25.42
CA PRO A 89 -14.44 -1.18 26.62
C PRO A 89 -13.81 0.16 26.24
N PRO A 90 -13.79 1.15 27.16
CA PRO A 90 -13.16 2.44 26.90
C PRO A 90 -11.69 2.30 26.53
N ILE A 91 -11.27 2.88 25.39
CA ILE A 91 -9.89 2.72 24.91
C ILE A 91 -8.84 3.27 25.90
N ALA A 92 -9.20 4.27 26.71
CA ALA A 92 -8.31 4.84 27.72
C ALA A 92 -7.82 3.81 28.76
N GLN A 93 -8.53 2.68 28.92
CA GLN A 93 -8.15 1.59 29.81
C GLN A 93 -7.37 0.47 29.07
N ALA A 94 -7.31 0.51 27.74
CA ALA A 94 -6.63 -0.49 26.94
C ALA A 94 -5.11 -0.29 27.01
N ALA A 95 -4.38 -1.39 27.23
CA ALA A 95 -2.93 -1.35 27.39
C ALA A 95 -2.21 -0.80 26.15
N VAL A 96 -2.81 -0.97 24.97
CA VAL A 96 -2.35 -0.40 23.68
C VAL A 96 -2.07 1.11 23.73
N VAL A 97 -2.81 1.87 24.54
CA VAL A 97 -2.60 3.31 24.71
C VAL A 97 -1.25 3.60 25.36
N GLY A 98 -0.92 2.88 26.44
CA GLY A 98 0.39 3.00 27.09
C GLY A 98 1.53 2.57 26.18
N TYR A 99 1.28 1.57 25.32
CA TYR A 99 2.25 1.11 24.33
C TYR A 99 2.54 2.19 23.29
N ALA A 100 1.51 2.82 22.73
CA ALA A 100 1.65 3.93 21.80
C ALA A 100 2.44 5.10 22.42
N TRP A 101 2.09 5.51 23.64
CA TRP A 101 2.78 6.58 24.35
C TRP A 101 4.28 6.34 24.53
N ARG A 102 4.67 5.10 24.81
CA ARG A 102 6.09 4.76 24.93
C ARG A 102 6.84 4.87 23.61
N LEU A 103 6.25 4.38 22.52
CA LEU A 103 6.85 4.49 21.18
C LEU A 103 6.98 5.98 20.79
N ILE A 104 5.97 6.78 21.10
CA ILE A 104 6.00 8.24 20.92
C ILE A 104 7.16 8.88 21.69
N GLN A 105 7.38 8.51 22.95
CA GLN A 105 8.51 9.00 23.75
C GLN A 105 9.87 8.58 23.18
N GLN A 106 9.92 7.49 22.41
CA GLN A 106 11.12 7.04 21.67
C GLN A 106 11.28 7.75 20.30
N GLY A 107 10.42 8.72 19.99
CA GLY A 107 10.45 9.46 18.72
C GLY A 107 9.78 8.75 17.56
N ILE A 108 9.00 7.69 17.81
CA ILE A 108 8.20 7.01 16.78
C ILE A 108 6.82 7.66 16.72
N GLN A 109 6.45 8.20 15.57
CA GLN A 109 5.12 8.75 15.35
C GLN A 109 4.11 7.62 15.19
N ILE A 110 3.12 7.56 16.09
CA ILE A 110 1.97 6.69 15.97
C ILE A 110 0.81 7.50 15.39
N GLU A 111 0.26 7.07 14.26
CA GLU A 111 -0.86 7.74 13.61
C GLU A 111 -2.16 7.46 14.36
N TYR A 112 -2.39 6.18 14.69
CA TYR A 112 -3.61 5.74 15.35
C TYR A 112 -3.40 4.66 16.41
N VAL A 113 -4.29 4.65 17.40
CA VAL A 113 -4.56 3.51 18.27
C VAL A 113 -6.00 3.05 18.05
N ALA A 114 -6.21 1.74 17.97
CA ALA A 114 -7.52 1.18 17.71
C ALA A 114 -7.88 0.10 18.71
N ILE A 115 -9.18 -0.05 18.95
CA ILE A 115 -9.77 -1.19 19.66
C ILE A 115 -10.89 -1.77 18.81
N THR A 116 -10.97 -3.10 18.73
CA THR A 116 -11.97 -3.78 17.90
C THR A 116 -12.33 -5.16 18.40
N ASN A 117 -13.55 -5.60 18.09
CA ASN A 117 -14.00 -6.98 18.23
C ASN A 117 -14.29 -7.66 16.87
N GLY A 118 -13.75 -7.09 15.79
CA GLY A 118 -13.97 -7.54 14.43
C GLY A 118 -15.19 -6.93 13.74
N LEU A 119 -16.29 -6.67 14.44
CA LEU A 119 -17.45 -5.95 13.88
C LEU A 119 -17.39 -4.46 14.17
N LEU A 120 -17.21 -4.08 15.43
CA LEU A 120 -17.06 -2.69 15.83
C LEU A 120 -15.57 -2.34 15.89
N TRP A 121 -15.22 -1.24 15.25
CA TRP A 121 -13.87 -0.68 15.23
C TRP A 121 -13.94 0.76 15.73
N GLN A 122 -13.13 1.08 16.74
CA GLN A 122 -12.95 2.44 17.20
C GLN A 122 -11.48 2.83 17.06
N ILE A 123 -11.21 3.88 16.30
CA ILE A 123 -9.88 4.35 15.94
C ILE A 123 -9.70 5.77 16.48
N TYR A 124 -8.61 6.00 17.19
CA TYR A 124 -8.32 7.24 17.91
C TYR A 124 -6.95 7.79 17.53
N ARG A 125 -6.78 9.10 17.69
CA ARG A 125 -5.44 9.70 17.77
C ARG A 125 -4.83 9.37 19.13
N PRO A 126 -3.54 9.04 19.23
CA PRO A 126 -2.94 8.71 20.52
C PRO A 126 -2.98 9.86 21.55
N TYR A 127 -3.10 11.11 21.07
CA TYR A 127 -3.18 12.32 21.91
C TYR A 127 -4.62 12.78 22.21
N ASP A 128 -5.63 12.20 21.57
CA ASP A 128 -7.05 12.50 21.84
C ASP A 128 -7.87 11.21 21.89
N LEU A 129 -8.10 10.76 23.13
CA LEU A 129 -8.83 9.53 23.43
C LEU A 129 -10.28 9.80 23.88
N LYS A 130 -10.72 11.06 23.90
CA LYS A 130 -12.08 11.42 24.35
C LYS A 130 -13.12 10.90 23.37
N GLN A 131 -12.81 10.96 22.07
CA GLN A 131 -13.68 10.54 21.00
C GLN A 131 -12.89 9.87 19.88
N PRO A 132 -13.42 8.79 19.29
CA PRO A 132 -12.79 8.16 18.14
C PRO A 132 -12.87 9.09 16.92
N VAL A 133 -11.78 9.14 16.14
CA VAL A 133 -11.78 9.78 14.82
C VAL A 133 -12.65 8.97 13.85
N HIS A 134 -12.61 7.65 13.98
CA HIS A 134 -13.45 6.74 13.21
C HIS A 134 -14.12 5.74 14.14
N THR A 135 -15.44 5.63 14.04
CA THR A 135 -16.20 4.50 14.55
C THR A 135 -16.82 3.78 13.37
N VAL A 136 -16.48 2.52 13.18
CA VAL A 136 -16.99 1.70 12.08
C VAL A 136 -17.66 0.46 12.64
N ASP A 137 -18.96 0.34 12.42
CA ASP A 137 -19.73 -0.85 12.77
C ASP A 137 -19.98 -1.64 11.50
N LEU A 138 -19.14 -2.65 11.25
CA LEU A 138 -19.27 -3.52 10.09
C LEU A 138 -20.53 -4.37 10.16
N GLY A 139 -21.22 -4.49 11.29
CA GLY A 139 -22.49 -5.22 11.42
C GLY A 139 -23.72 -4.41 11.02
N LYS A 140 -23.60 -3.09 10.86
CA LYS A 140 -24.71 -2.18 10.52
C LYS A 140 -24.63 -1.67 9.09
N GLY A 141 -25.78 -1.21 8.57
CA GLY A 141 -25.88 -0.61 7.23
C GLY A 141 -25.51 -1.58 6.10
N THR A 142 -25.33 -1.03 4.91
CA THR A 142 -24.92 -1.81 3.75
C THR A 142 -23.44 -2.18 3.82
N PRO A 143 -23.01 -3.33 3.25
CA PRO A 143 -21.59 -3.68 3.19
C PRO A 143 -20.72 -2.61 2.50
N ALA A 144 -21.28 -1.89 1.52
CA ALA A 144 -20.59 -0.81 0.82
C ALA A 144 -20.31 0.41 1.71
N GLU A 145 -21.29 0.86 2.50
CA GLU A 145 -21.08 1.95 3.46
C GLU A 145 -20.04 1.59 4.50
N ALA A 146 -20.12 0.36 5.05
CA ALA A 146 -19.14 -0.18 5.99
C ALA A 146 -17.73 -0.25 5.37
N ALA A 147 -17.62 -0.71 4.12
CA ALA A 147 -16.37 -0.77 3.37
C ALA A 147 -15.73 0.61 3.20
N VAL A 148 -16.51 1.61 2.77
CA VAL A 148 -16.02 2.99 2.61
C VAL A 148 -15.55 3.55 3.95
N ALA A 149 -16.31 3.31 5.03
CA ALA A 149 -15.96 3.80 6.36
C ALA A 149 -14.64 3.20 6.86
N ILE A 150 -14.43 1.88 6.73
CA ILE A 150 -13.19 1.24 7.19
C ILE A 150 -11.99 1.54 6.28
N LEU A 151 -12.19 1.72 4.97
CA LEU A 151 -11.13 2.16 4.05
C LEU A 151 -10.57 3.53 4.45
N ARG A 152 -11.45 4.48 4.82
CA ARG A 152 -11.01 5.81 5.28
C ARG A 152 -10.18 5.75 6.56
N ALA A 153 -10.40 4.74 7.39
CA ALA A 153 -9.71 4.61 8.67
C ALA A 153 -8.36 3.87 8.55
N LEU A 154 -8.31 2.77 7.81
CA LEU A 154 -7.22 1.79 7.90
C LEU A 154 -6.73 1.26 6.54
N TRP A 155 -7.02 1.90 5.41
CA TRP A 155 -6.51 1.44 4.12
C TRP A 155 -5.00 1.60 4.01
N ARG A 156 -4.26 0.49 3.78
CA ARG A 156 -2.79 0.52 3.77
C ARG A 156 -2.20 1.53 2.78
N PRO A 157 -2.64 1.63 1.51
CA PRO A 157 -2.14 2.64 0.58
C PRO A 157 -2.24 4.09 1.07
N LEU A 158 -3.22 4.39 1.92
CA LEU A 158 -3.37 5.72 2.52
C LEU A 158 -2.37 5.94 3.67
N LEU A 159 -2.12 4.91 4.48
CA LEU A 159 -1.29 5.00 5.69
C LEU A 159 0.19 4.69 5.49
N ALA A 160 0.50 3.84 4.51
CA ALA A 160 1.85 3.32 4.25
C ALA A 160 2.28 3.51 2.78
N GLY A 161 1.55 4.32 2.02
CA GLY A 161 1.77 4.48 0.58
C GLY A 161 1.32 3.26 -0.23
N GLY A 162 0.95 3.47 -1.49
CA GLY A 162 0.73 2.37 -2.43
C GLY A 162 2.02 1.60 -2.69
N PRO A 163 1.95 0.39 -3.29
CA PRO A 163 3.14 -0.21 -3.88
C PRO A 163 3.76 0.82 -4.83
N VAL A 164 5.02 1.19 -4.60
CA VAL A 164 5.75 2.07 -5.51
C VAL A 164 5.73 1.37 -6.88
N PRO A 165 5.15 1.96 -7.94
CA PRO A 165 5.23 1.37 -9.25
C PRO A 165 6.71 1.16 -9.59
N PRO A 166 7.08 0.06 -10.27
CA PRO A 166 8.46 -0.14 -10.68
C PRO A 166 8.94 1.13 -11.42
N PRO A 167 10.17 1.58 -11.19
CA PRO A 167 10.70 2.73 -11.91
C PRO A 167 10.52 2.49 -13.42
N PRO A 168 10.22 3.53 -14.21
CA PRO A 168 10.17 3.39 -15.65
C PRO A 168 11.47 2.73 -16.13
N PRO A 169 11.41 1.83 -17.13
CA PRO A 169 12.63 1.24 -17.67
C PRO A 169 13.59 2.36 -18.05
N PRO A 170 14.90 2.19 -17.82
CA PRO A 170 15.88 3.19 -18.24
C PRO A 170 15.65 3.50 -19.73
N PRO A 171 15.83 4.77 -20.17
CA PRO A 171 15.75 5.08 -21.57
C PRO A 171 16.66 4.12 -22.36
N PRO A 172 16.23 3.65 -23.55
CA PRO A 172 17.06 2.77 -24.36
C PRO A 172 18.44 3.43 -24.54
N PRO A 173 19.53 2.65 -24.51
CA PRO A 173 20.84 3.21 -24.76
C PRO A 173 20.84 3.96 -26.09
N PRO A 174 21.56 5.09 -26.20
CA PRO A 174 21.70 5.79 -27.47
C PRO A 174 22.14 4.78 -28.55
N MET A 175 21.51 4.85 -29.72
CA MET A 175 21.91 3.96 -30.82
C MET A 175 23.39 4.20 -31.13
N PRO A 176 24.18 3.15 -31.38
CA PRO A 176 25.58 3.31 -31.69
C PRO A 176 25.73 4.14 -32.97
N GLU A 177 26.39 5.29 -32.85
CA GLU A 177 26.83 6.09 -33.99
C GLU A 177 28.00 5.38 -34.66
N ILE A 178 27.95 5.25 -35.98
CA ILE A 178 29.03 4.70 -36.79
C ILE A 178 29.50 5.78 -37.77
N PRO A 179 30.82 6.02 -37.90
CA PRO A 179 31.33 6.96 -38.89
C PRO A 179 30.83 6.61 -40.28
N LEU A 180 30.46 7.62 -41.07
CA LEU A 180 29.98 7.40 -42.44
C LEU A 180 31.00 6.64 -43.31
N SER A 181 32.30 6.78 -43.04
CA SER A 181 33.38 6.03 -43.68
C SER A 181 33.35 4.53 -43.38
N GLU A 182 32.85 4.14 -42.20
CA GLU A 182 32.73 2.77 -41.73
C GLU A 182 31.36 2.16 -42.04
N PHE A 183 30.40 3.00 -42.42
CA PHE A 183 29.08 2.58 -42.82
C PHE A 183 29.13 1.65 -44.04
N ARG A 184 28.48 0.49 -43.96
CA ARG A 184 28.35 -0.49 -45.05
C ARG A 184 26.86 -0.78 -45.27
N PRO A 185 26.21 -0.19 -46.28
CA PRO A 185 24.81 -0.48 -46.57
C PRO A 185 24.66 -1.93 -46.99
N VAL A 186 23.74 -2.65 -46.35
CA VAL A 186 23.35 -3.99 -46.77
C VAL A 186 22.16 -3.85 -47.75
N PRO A 187 22.20 -4.48 -48.93
CA PRO A 187 21.07 -4.45 -49.85
C PRO A 187 19.77 -4.87 -49.16
N SER A 188 18.68 -4.14 -49.42
CA SER A 188 17.33 -4.40 -48.90
C SER A 188 17.12 -4.10 -47.40
N THR A 189 18.05 -3.46 -46.69
CA THR A 189 17.80 -2.96 -45.33
C THR A 189 17.25 -1.53 -45.33
N ARG A 190 16.68 -1.10 -44.19
CA ARG A 190 16.28 0.29 -43.98
C ARG A 190 17.53 1.17 -43.74
N PRO A 191 17.50 2.46 -44.16
CA PRO A 191 18.57 3.39 -43.81
C PRO A 191 18.63 3.60 -42.28
N PRO A 192 19.75 4.14 -41.76
CA PRO A 192 19.83 4.66 -40.40
C PRO A 192 18.71 5.68 -40.12
N ALA A 193 18.34 5.90 -38.85
CA ALA A 193 17.24 6.81 -38.53
C ALA A 193 17.57 8.29 -38.79
N ALA A 194 18.83 8.67 -38.63
CA ALA A 194 19.32 10.03 -38.85
C ALA A 194 20.79 10.04 -39.28
N LEU A 195 21.19 11.14 -39.93
CA LEU A 195 22.57 11.52 -40.19
C LEU A 195 22.93 12.67 -39.25
N VAL A 196 24.02 12.54 -38.50
CA VAL A 196 24.60 13.64 -37.71
C VAL A 196 25.67 14.32 -38.55
N LEU A 197 25.52 15.62 -38.79
CA LEU A 197 26.48 16.44 -39.54
C LEU A 197 27.61 16.96 -38.63
N PRO A 198 28.76 17.41 -39.18
CA PRO A 198 29.88 17.90 -38.38
C PRO A 198 29.58 19.11 -37.49
N ASP A 199 28.53 19.87 -37.80
CA ASP A 199 28.03 21.00 -37.01
C ASP A 199 27.10 20.57 -35.87
N GLY A 200 26.86 19.26 -35.70
CA GLY A 200 25.95 18.69 -34.71
C GLY A 200 24.49 18.64 -35.16
N THR A 201 24.17 19.06 -36.38
CA THR A 201 22.79 19.01 -36.91
C THR A 201 22.40 17.57 -37.20
N GLU A 202 21.27 17.12 -36.67
CA GLU A 202 20.67 15.82 -37.00
C GLU A 202 19.65 15.95 -38.15
N VAL A 203 19.85 15.18 -39.20
CA VAL A 203 18.92 15.10 -40.34
C VAL A 203 18.24 13.73 -40.36
N PRO A 204 16.90 13.64 -40.23
CA PRO A 204 16.20 12.36 -40.28
C PRO A 204 16.27 11.75 -41.68
N LEU A 205 16.55 10.45 -41.75
CA LEU A 205 16.61 9.71 -43.02
C LEU A 205 15.40 8.77 -43.11
N ARG A 206 14.58 8.94 -44.15
CA ARG A 206 13.41 8.09 -44.40
C ARG A 206 13.68 7.05 -45.47
N VAL A 207 14.49 7.42 -46.46
CA VAL A 207 14.92 6.56 -47.57
C VAL A 207 16.42 6.70 -47.83
N TRP A 208 17.05 5.70 -48.45
CA TRP A 208 18.48 5.73 -48.80
C TRP A 208 18.89 6.93 -49.66
N LYS A 209 17.95 7.47 -50.45
CA LYS A 209 18.18 8.69 -51.25
C LYS A 209 18.47 9.91 -50.38
N ASP A 210 17.90 9.99 -49.18
CA ASP A 210 18.09 11.13 -48.27
C ASP A 210 19.56 11.21 -47.85
N LEU A 211 20.16 10.06 -47.49
CA LEU A 211 21.57 9.99 -47.12
C LEU A 211 22.47 10.46 -48.28
N LEU A 212 22.20 9.98 -49.50
CA LEU A 212 22.96 10.37 -50.69
C LEU A 212 22.87 11.88 -50.95
N VAL A 213 21.66 12.45 -50.81
CA VAL A 213 21.42 13.88 -51.04
C VAL A 213 22.17 14.72 -50.02
N GLU A 214 22.10 14.39 -48.73
CA GLU A 214 22.79 15.18 -47.69
C GLU A 214 24.31 15.07 -47.80
N VAL A 215 24.85 13.88 -48.11
CA VAL A 215 26.29 13.72 -48.35
C VAL A 215 26.75 14.49 -49.59
N ALA A 216 25.95 14.52 -50.66
CA ALA A 216 26.27 15.23 -51.90
C ALA A 216 26.16 16.75 -51.78
N ARG A 217 25.29 17.26 -50.90
CA ARG A 217 25.24 18.71 -50.58
C ARG A 217 26.53 19.19 -49.94
N GLY A 218 27.21 18.31 -49.20
CA GLY A 218 28.43 18.60 -48.46
C GLY A 218 28.19 19.61 -47.33
N PRO A 219 29.06 19.65 -46.31
CA PRO A 219 29.09 20.83 -45.43
C PRO A 219 29.48 22.04 -46.30
N ALA A 220 28.73 23.14 -46.18
CA ALA A 220 29.16 24.41 -46.76
C ALA A 220 30.59 24.68 -46.28
N ARG A 221 31.52 24.83 -47.23
CA ARG A 221 32.93 25.11 -46.93
C ARG A 221 33.11 26.45 -46.25
#